data_AF-A0A940CYB5-F1
#
_entry.id   AF-A0A940CYB5-F1
#
_cell.length_a   1.000
_cell.length_b   1.000
_cell.length_c   1.000
_cell.angle_alpha   90.00
_cell.angle_beta   90.00
_cell.angle_gamma   90.00
#
_symmetry.space_group_name_H-M   'P 1'
#
loop_
_entity.id
_entity.type
_entity.pdbx_description
1 polymer ?
#
loop_
_entity_poly.entity_id
_entity_poly.type
_entity_poly.pdbx_seq_one_letter_code
_entity_poly.pdbx_strand_id
1 'polypeptide(L)'
;MNIKMFGEYGIYEKKKKINLKSKKAEKILYYLILNNKRAVSFREIAKVFFDGYEEIYVKKNLNTLLYMIRKGLKIDKNDLKFENNLIFLSTNKISCDFLKFQKYFENVLNNKAYYKILEIYSGELLEGLKDEWVEPYRKLCEMQVLFLLKGFNHSLESIEGFYSDEQMHGLNEIDIKFALKLISLNNSRRVMMYFPIIIKTSQKINDKIRKSDLFVRLSLDTYLILFEVGKTIKKVLKESLLKRFENDISFIKVF
;
A
#
# COMPACT_ATOMS: atom_id res chain seq x y z
N MET A 1 -0.94 -13.28 18.61
CA MET A 1 -1.30 -11.86 18.69
C MET A 1 -2.03 -11.47 17.42
N ASN A 2 -3.08 -10.66 17.50
CA ASN A 2 -3.77 -10.13 16.31
C ASN A 2 -3.82 -8.61 16.38
N ILE A 3 -3.46 -7.93 15.31
CA ILE A 3 -3.52 -6.48 15.20
C ILE A 3 -4.71 -6.13 14.31
N LYS A 4 -5.60 -5.29 14.82
CA LYS A 4 -6.66 -4.67 14.02
C LYS A 4 -6.28 -3.22 13.72
N MET A 5 -6.49 -2.82 12.48
CA MET A 5 -6.23 -1.49 11.96
C MET A 5 -7.43 -0.93 11.19
N PHE A 6 -8.43 -1.73 10.81
CA PHE A 6 -9.69 -1.21 10.25
C PHE A 6 -10.78 -1.14 11.32
N GLY A 7 -11.51 -0.02 11.34
CA GLY A 7 -12.49 0.28 12.39
C GLY A 7 -11.82 0.43 13.75
N GLU A 8 -12.37 -0.20 14.80
CA GLU A 8 -11.78 -0.19 16.14
C GLU A 8 -10.38 -0.86 16.14
N TYR A 9 -9.34 -0.03 16.07
CA TYR A 9 -7.96 -0.49 16.00
C TYR A 9 -7.41 -0.90 17.37
N GLY A 10 -6.43 -1.78 17.36
CA GLY A 10 -5.78 -2.24 18.57
C GLY A 10 -4.96 -3.52 18.40
N ILE A 11 -4.28 -3.91 19.47
CA ILE A 11 -3.57 -5.19 19.57
C ILE A 11 -4.39 -6.11 20.44
N TYR A 12 -4.58 -7.36 20.04
CA TYR A 12 -5.46 -8.32 20.70
C TYR A 12 -4.75 -9.65 20.97
N GLU A 13 -4.86 -10.12 22.21
CA GLU A 13 -4.47 -11.48 22.61
C GLU A 13 -5.72 -12.25 23.06
N LYS A 14 -6.02 -13.39 22.43
CA LYS A 14 -7.22 -14.20 22.72
C LYS A 14 -8.52 -13.35 22.81
N LYS A 15 -8.71 -12.45 21.84
CA LYS A 15 -9.84 -11.48 21.74
C LYS A 15 -9.87 -10.35 22.77
N LYS A 16 -8.95 -10.30 23.74
CA LYS A 16 -8.82 -9.16 24.66
C LYS A 16 -7.87 -8.12 24.08
N LYS A 17 -8.30 -6.86 24.06
CA LYS A 17 -7.47 -5.72 23.67
C LYS A 17 -6.36 -5.55 24.71
N ILE A 18 -5.11 -5.48 24.25
CA ILE A 18 -3.95 -5.23 25.07
C ILE A 18 -3.34 -3.89 24.65
N ASN A 19 -2.73 -3.19 25.61
CA ASN A 19 -1.99 -1.97 25.34
C ASN A 19 -0.49 -2.27 25.40
N LEU A 20 0.27 -1.68 24.48
CA LEU A 20 1.72 -1.56 24.71
C LEU A 20 1.95 -0.58 25.87
N LYS A 21 3.11 -0.74 26.55
CA LYS A 21 3.53 0.16 27.64
C LYS A 21 3.68 1.63 27.21
N SER A 22 3.69 1.92 25.92
CA SER A 22 3.79 3.27 25.37
C SER A 22 2.88 3.43 24.17
N LYS A 23 2.05 4.48 24.18
CA LYS A 23 1.24 4.88 23.01
C LYS A 23 2.11 5.29 21.83
N LYS A 24 3.28 5.88 22.07
CA LYS A 24 4.23 6.19 20.99
C LYS A 24 4.80 4.91 20.36
N ALA A 25 5.06 3.87 21.16
CA ALA A 25 5.48 2.56 20.64
C ALA A 25 4.38 1.92 19.77
N GLU A 26 3.11 2.03 20.20
CA GLU A 26 1.96 1.53 19.44
C GLU A 26 1.80 2.25 18.09
N LYS A 27 1.90 3.59 18.08
CA LYS A 27 1.87 4.39 16.84
C LYS A 27 3.02 4.06 15.90
N ILE A 28 4.25 3.90 16.43
CA ILE A 28 5.41 3.47 15.62
C ILE A 28 5.17 2.09 15.02
N LEU A 29 4.61 1.14 15.78
CA LEU A 29 4.27 -0.19 15.25
C LEU A 29 3.31 -0.08 14.06
N TYR A 30 2.22 0.67 14.19
CA TYR A 30 1.27 0.88 13.08
C TYR A 30 1.96 1.49 11.87
N TYR A 31 2.78 2.52 12.08
CA TYR A 31 3.55 3.15 11.02
C TYR A 31 4.46 2.16 10.27
N LEU A 32 5.15 1.30 11.01
CA LEU A 32 6.00 0.25 10.43
C LEU A 32 5.18 -0.77 9.64
N ILE A 33 4.00 -1.17 10.14
CA ILE A 33 3.09 -2.10 9.43
C ILE A 33 2.58 -1.49 8.12
N LEU A 34 2.19 -0.21 8.12
CA LEU A 34 1.77 0.48 6.90
C LEU A 34 2.89 0.63 5.86
N ASN A 35 4.14 0.45 6.28
CA ASN A 35 5.32 0.49 5.44
C ASN A 35 5.99 -0.89 5.26
N ASN A 36 5.26 -2.00 5.50
CA ASN A 36 5.78 -3.37 5.49
C ASN A 36 6.55 -3.78 4.22
N LYS A 37 6.26 -3.16 3.07
CA LYS A 37 6.93 -3.43 1.79
C LYS A 37 8.37 -2.89 1.73
N ARG A 38 8.80 -2.07 2.69
CA ARG A 38 10.14 -1.44 2.72
C ARG A 38 10.73 -1.32 4.13
N ALA A 39 12.02 -1.01 4.20
CA ALA A 39 12.63 -0.53 5.42
C ALA A 39 12.26 0.95 5.65
N VAL A 40 12.06 1.34 6.91
CA VAL A 40 11.77 2.72 7.30
C VAL A 40 13.05 3.36 7.81
N SER A 41 13.37 4.58 7.35
CA SER A 41 14.60 5.24 7.78
C SER A 41 14.47 5.84 9.19
N PHE A 42 15.58 5.92 9.91
CA PHE A 42 15.68 6.62 11.18
C PHE A 42 15.20 8.07 11.06
N ARG A 43 15.65 8.79 10.02
CA ARG A 43 15.27 10.19 9.77
C ARG A 43 13.77 10.36 9.61
N GLU A 44 13.12 9.40 8.96
CA GLU A 44 11.67 9.40 8.78
C GLU A 44 10.94 9.21 10.12
N ILE A 45 11.35 8.25 10.95
CA ILE A 45 10.79 8.08 12.30
C ILE A 45 11.06 9.29 13.18
N ALA A 46 12.27 9.84 13.15
CA ALA A 46 12.63 11.04 13.90
C ALA A 46 11.71 12.20 13.55
N LYS A 47 11.52 12.48 12.25
CA LYS A 47 10.67 13.56 11.77
C LYS A 47 9.18 13.35 12.08
N VAL A 48 8.70 12.11 12.14
CA VAL A 48 7.26 11.83 12.38
C VAL A 48 6.93 11.79 13.88
N PHE A 49 7.81 11.25 14.71
CA PHE A 49 7.50 10.95 16.13
C PHE A 49 8.31 11.75 17.15
N PHE A 50 9.34 12.48 16.69
CA PHE A 50 10.31 13.18 17.52
C PHE A 50 10.71 14.52 16.88
N ASP A 51 9.76 15.21 16.26
CA ASP A 51 10.03 16.52 15.69
C ASP A 51 10.54 17.49 16.77
N GLY A 52 11.59 18.24 16.45
CA GLY A 52 12.28 19.14 17.38
C GLY A 52 13.24 18.51 18.39
N TYR A 53 13.45 17.18 18.38
CA TYR A 53 14.41 16.52 19.30
C TYR A 53 15.77 16.26 18.65
N GLU A 54 16.83 16.31 19.47
CA GLU A 54 18.19 15.99 19.03
C GLU A 54 18.36 14.50 18.69
N GLU A 55 19.17 14.22 17.65
CA GLU A 55 19.36 12.88 17.11
C GLU A 55 19.80 11.85 18.17
N ILE A 56 20.68 12.23 19.10
CA ILE A 56 21.17 11.35 20.18
C ILE A 56 20.01 10.91 21.08
N TYR A 57 19.15 11.86 21.48
CA TYR A 57 17.96 11.58 22.28
C TYR A 57 16.98 10.67 21.52
N VAL A 58 16.76 10.95 20.24
CA VAL A 58 15.85 10.15 19.40
C VAL A 58 16.35 8.71 19.26
N LYS A 59 17.64 8.49 18.99
CA LYS A 59 18.21 7.13 18.88
C LYS A 59 18.03 6.32 20.17
N LYS A 60 18.31 6.92 21.33
CA LYS A 60 18.17 6.25 22.62
C LYS A 60 16.70 5.88 22.89
N ASN A 61 15.78 6.81 22.67
CA ASN A 61 14.34 6.57 22.88
C ASN A 61 13.76 5.57 21.87
N LEU A 62 14.14 5.66 20.60
CA LEU A 62 13.68 4.74 19.57
C LEU A 62 14.04 3.29 19.93
N ASN A 63 15.27 3.01 20.35
CA ASN A 63 15.67 1.66 20.76
C ASN A 63 14.80 1.11 21.89
N THR A 64 14.49 1.94 22.88
CA THR A 64 13.56 1.60 23.97
C THR A 64 12.16 1.31 23.47
N LEU A 65 11.61 2.14 22.57
CA LEU A 65 10.28 1.91 22.00
C LEU A 65 10.23 0.63 21.16
N LEU A 66 11.25 0.35 20.34
CA LEU A 66 11.36 -0.89 19.57
C LEU A 66 11.49 -2.11 20.48
N TYR A 67 12.18 -2.00 21.61
CA TYR A 67 12.19 -3.04 22.64
C TYR A 67 10.80 -3.29 23.23
N MET A 68 10.04 -2.22 23.54
CA MET A 68 8.67 -2.34 24.04
C MET A 68 7.74 -3.02 23.03
N ILE A 69 7.88 -2.72 21.74
CA ILE A 69 7.13 -3.39 20.67
C ILE A 69 7.48 -4.88 20.63
N ARG A 70 8.77 -5.23 20.62
CA ARG A 70 9.23 -6.64 20.62
C ARG A 70 8.64 -7.43 21.78
N LYS A 71 8.74 -6.88 23.00
CA LYS A 71 8.17 -7.49 24.20
C LYS A 71 6.66 -7.62 24.12
N GLY A 72 5.97 -6.57 23.67
CA GLY A 72 4.51 -6.56 23.57
C GLY A 72 3.97 -7.56 22.54
N LEU A 73 4.64 -7.71 21.40
CA LEU A 73 4.24 -8.65 20.34
C LEU A 73 4.81 -10.06 20.52
N LYS A 74 5.71 -10.27 21.49
CA LYS A 74 6.44 -11.53 21.71
C LYS A 74 7.24 -11.95 20.46
N ILE A 75 7.88 -10.97 19.81
CA ILE A 75 8.76 -11.17 18.65
C ILE A 75 10.23 -10.91 19.02
N ASP A 76 11.16 -11.43 18.24
CA ASP A 76 12.58 -11.34 18.52
C ASP A 76 13.24 -10.09 17.86
N LYS A 77 14.56 -9.94 18.05
CA LYS A 77 15.33 -8.84 17.45
C LYS A 77 15.44 -8.97 15.93
N ASN A 78 15.39 -10.17 15.38
CA ASN A 78 15.46 -10.40 13.92
C ASN A 78 14.15 -10.01 13.24
N ASP A 79 13.02 -10.18 13.95
CA ASP A 79 11.70 -9.75 13.48
C ASP A 79 11.54 -8.22 13.51
N LEU A 80 12.17 -7.53 14.46
CA LEU A 80 12.17 -6.06 14.54
C LEU A 80 13.55 -5.52 14.94
N LYS A 81 14.29 -5.03 13.95
CA LYS A 81 15.66 -4.50 14.15
C LYS A 81 15.82 -3.06 13.69
N PHE A 82 16.75 -2.39 14.36
CA PHE A 82 17.29 -1.10 13.96
C PHE A 82 18.78 -1.28 13.64
N GLU A 83 19.15 -1.09 12.38
CA GLU A 83 20.49 -1.36 11.86
C GLU A 83 20.79 -0.40 10.69
N ASN A 84 21.98 0.18 10.64
CA ASN A 84 22.40 1.11 9.57
C ASN A 84 21.40 2.25 9.31
N ASN A 85 20.86 2.85 10.39
CA ASN A 85 19.83 3.90 10.32
C ASN A 85 18.53 3.47 9.59
N LEU A 86 18.27 2.17 9.49
CA LEU A 86 17.06 1.58 8.93
C LEU A 86 16.37 0.68 9.95
N ILE A 87 15.05 0.73 9.94
CA ILE A 87 14.18 -0.05 10.81
C ILE A 87 13.46 -1.07 9.94
N PHE A 88 13.59 -2.33 10.33
CA PHE A 88 13.04 -3.46 9.61
C PHE A 88 12.00 -4.14 10.50
N LEU A 89 10.80 -4.36 9.96
CA LEU A 89 9.76 -5.16 10.59
C LEU A 89 9.45 -6.35 9.66
N SER A 90 9.77 -7.55 10.11
CA SER A 90 9.27 -8.79 9.52
C SER A 90 7.82 -8.97 9.94
N THR A 91 6.93 -9.06 8.96
CA THR A 91 5.50 -9.24 9.20
C THR A 91 5.05 -10.70 9.22
N ASN A 92 5.97 -11.66 9.02
CA ASN A 92 5.63 -13.08 8.90
C ASN A 92 4.94 -13.65 10.15
N LYS A 93 5.33 -13.16 11.33
CA LYS A 93 4.75 -13.57 12.62
C LYS A 93 3.61 -12.65 13.09
N ILE A 94 3.23 -11.65 12.28
CA ILE A 94 2.22 -10.66 12.64
C ILE A 94 0.92 -10.98 11.90
N SER A 95 -0.11 -11.38 12.64
CA SER A 95 -1.48 -11.38 12.11
C SER A 95 -2.02 -9.96 12.18
N CYS A 96 -2.23 -9.33 11.04
CA CYS A 96 -2.83 -8.01 10.92
C CYS A 96 -3.85 -7.97 9.77
N ASP A 97 -5.00 -7.37 10.03
CA ASP A 97 -6.08 -7.16 9.04
C ASP A 97 -5.62 -6.31 7.85
N PHE A 98 -4.89 -5.21 8.06
CA PHE A 98 -4.30 -4.42 6.98
C PHE A 98 -3.36 -5.22 6.09
N LEU A 99 -2.51 -6.08 6.67
CA LEU A 99 -1.61 -6.93 5.89
C LEU A 99 -2.38 -7.95 5.05
N LYS A 100 -3.45 -8.53 5.61
CA LYS A 100 -4.34 -9.44 4.87
C LYS A 100 -5.06 -8.70 3.75
N PHE A 101 -5.60 -7.52 4.03
CA PHE A 101 -6.24 -6.64 3.06
C PHE A 101 -5.30 -6.36 1.87
N GLN A 102 -4.06 -5.94 2.12
CA GLN A 102 -3.10 -5.68 1.03
C GLN A 102 -2.80 -6.95 0.22
N LYS A 103 -2.64 -8.11 0.88
CA LYS A 103 -2.42 -9.40 0.20
C LYS A 103 -3.59 -9.82 -0.69
N TYR A 104 -4.84 -9.63 -0.23
CA TYR A 104 -6.01 -9.91 -1.04
C TYR A 104 -6.17 -8.91 -2.18
N PHE A 105 -5.85 -7.64 -1.95
CA PHE A 105 -5.90 -6.59 -2.96
C PHE A 105 -4.92 -6.88 -4.12
N GLU A 106 -3.72 -7.40 -3.83
CA GLU A 106 -2.77 -7.87 -4.86
C GLU A 106 -3.31 -9.01 -5.73
N ASN A 107 -4.33 -9.73 -5.26
CA ASN A 107 -4.94 -10.89 -5.93
C ASN A 107 -6.43 -10.66 -6.24
N VAL A 108 -6.87 -9.41 -6.34
CA VAL A 108 -8.30 -9.09 -6.34
C VAL A 108 -9.08 -9.59 -7.55
N LEU A 109 -8.37 -9.98 -8.61
CA LEU A 109 -8.92 -10.65 -9.80
C LEU A 109 -9.59 -12.00 -9.49
N ASN A 110 -9.37 -12.55 -8.30
CA ASN A 110 -10.09 -13.72 -7.81
C ASN A 110 -11.35 -13.27 -7.07
N ASN A 111 -12.55 -13.66 -7.54
CA ASN A 111 -13.82 -13.31 -6.89
C ASN A 111 -13.86 -13.62 -5.38
N LYS A 112 -13.14 -14.63 -4.90
CA LYS A 112 -13.04 -14.92 -3.45
C LYS A 112 -12.23 -13.88 -2.68
N ALA A 113 -11.24 -13.25 -3.31
CA ALA A 113 -10.43 -12.20 -2.70
C ALA A 113 -11.25 -10.92 -2.48
N TYR A 114 -12.16 -10.59 -3.40
CA TYR A 114 -13.09 -9.46 -3.26
C TYR A 114 -13.92 -9.54 -1.97
N TYR A 115 -14.66 -10.63 -1.76
CA TYR A 115 -15.47 -10.80 -0.55
C TYR A 115 -14.63 -10.76 0.73
N LYS A 116 -13.41 -11.31 0.69
CA LYS A 116 -12.49 -11.25 1.83
C LYS A 116 -12.02 -9.83 2.14
N ILE A 117 -11.84 -8.98 1.14
CA ILE A 117 -11.50 -7.57 1.36
C ILE A 117 -12.65 -6.84 2.08
N LEU A 118 -13.89 -7.06 1.65
CA LEU A 118 -15.07 -6.45 2.28
C LEU A 118 -15.29 -6.96 3.71
N GLU A 119 -15.07 -8.25 3.98
CA GLU A 119 -15.12 -8.80 5.35
C GLU A 119 -14.06 -8.17 6.28
N ILE A 120 -12.88 -7.84 5.74
CA ILE A 120 -11.75 -7.30 6.51
C ILE A 120 -11.89 -5.80 6.75
N TYR A 121 -12.43 -5.07 5.77
CA TYR A 121 -12.59 -3.61 5.84
C TYR A 121 -13.80 -3.25 6.70
N SER A 122 -13.65 -3.34 8.03
CA SER A 122 -14.71 -3.06 9.00
C SER A 122 -14.93 -1.58 9.33
N GLY A 123 -14.21 -0.67 8.67
CA GLY A 123 -14.27 0.76 8.94
C GLY A 123 -13.03 1.50 8.48
N GLU A 124 -12.94 2.77 8.87
CA GLU A 124 -11.81 3.65 8.57
C GLU A 124 -10.49 3.05 9.07
N LEU A 125 -9.39 3.23 8.31
CA LEU A 125 -8.06 2.82 8.77
C LEU A 125 -7.63 3.67 9.97
N LEU A 126 -7.30 2.99 11.07
CA LEU A 126 -6.94 3.56 12.36
C LEU A 126 -7.96 4.62 12.80
N GLU A 127 -9.23 4.21 12.83
CA GLU A 127 -10.36 5.07 13.12
C GLU A 127 -10.16 5.90 14.39
N GLY A 128 -10.36 7.22 14.29
CA GLY A 128 -10.18 8.15 15.40
C GLY A 128 -8.73 8.50 15.75
N LEU A 129 -7.72 7.88 15.11
CA LEU A 129 -6.33 8.32 15.23
C LEU A 129 -6.08 9.55 14.35
N LYS A 130 -5.88 10.72 14.99
CA LYS A 130 -5.77 12.03 14.32
C LYS A 130 -4.34 12.42 13.90
N ASP A 131 -3.39 11.50 13.92
CA ASP A 131 -2.03 11.84 13.51
C ASP A 131 -1.96 12.05 12.00
N GLU A 132 -1.36 13.16 11.55
CA GLU A 132 -1.32 13.56 10.13
C GLU A 132 -0.76 12.48 9.20
N TRP A 133 0.19 11.68 9.69
CA TRP A 133 0.81 10.63 8.88
C TRP A 133 -0.15 9.50 8.51
N VAL A 134 -1.29 9.35 9.19
CA VAL A 134 -2.29 8.31 8.95
C VAL A 134 -3.13 8.62 7.71
N GLU A 135 -3.45 9.89 7.51
CA GLU A 135 -4.40 10.36 6.48
C GLU A 135 -4.11 9.83 5.07
N PRO A 136 -2.86 9.84 4.58
CA PRO A 136 -2.59 9.34 3.24
C PRO A 136 -2.86 7.83 3.11
N TYR A 137 -2.64 7.03 4.15
CA TYR A 137 -2.89 5.58 4.11
C TYR A 137 -4.36 5.26 4.18
N ARG A 138 -5.10 6.03 4.98
CA ARG A 138 -6.54 5.91 5.11
C ARG A 138 -7.26 6.21 3.80
N LYS A 139 -6.94 7.36 3.17
CA LYS A 139 -7.48 7.72 1.85
C LYS A 139 -7.17 6.68 0.79
N LEU A 140 -6.00 6.05 0.85
CA LEU A 140 -5.66 4.97 -0.07
C LEU A 140 -6.55 3.75 0.15
N CYS A 141 -6.71 3.28 1.38
CA CYS A 141 -7.54 2.10 1.65
C CYS A 141 -8.99 2.34 1.23
N GLU A 142 -9.52 3.53 1.53
CA GLU A 142 -10.85 3.96 1.10
C GLU A 142 -10.96 3.94 -0.44
N MET A 143 -9.97 4.50 -1.15
CA MET A 143 -9.94 4.48 -2.61
C MET A 143 -9.84 3.07 -3.18
N GLN A 144 -9.05 2.19 -2.57
CA GLN A 144 -8.93 0.79 -2.95
C GLN A 144 -10.28 0.09 -2.82
N VAL A 145 -11.01 0.29 -1.72
CA VAL A 145 -12.36 -0.29 -1.53
C VAL A 145 -13.37 0.28 -2.52
N LEU A 146 -13.39 1.61 -2.72
CA LEU A 146 -14.30 2.25 -3.69
C LEU A 146 -14.08 1.75 -5.11
N PHE A 147 -12.83 1.53 -5.51
CA PHE A 147 -12.50 0.95 -6.81
C PHE A 147 -13.11 -0.44 -6.98
N LEU A 148 -13.03 -1.29 -5.95
CA LEU A 148 -13.60 -2.63 -5.98
C LEU A 148 -15.12 -2.62 -6.07
N LEU A 149 -15.78 -1.75 -5.30
CA LEU A 149 -17.23 -1.62 -5.35
C LEU A 149 -17.73 -1.16 -6.72
N LYS A 150 -17.02 -0.22 -7.38
CA LYS A 150 -17.34 0.22 -8.74
C LYS A 150 -17.17 -0.90 -9.77
N GLY A 151 -16.06 -1.64 -9.71
CA GLY A 151 -15.81 -2.77 -10.60
C GLY A 151 -16.87 -3.88 -10.45
N PHE A 152 -17.32 -4.11 -9.22
CA PHE A 152 -18.40 -5.07 -8.93
C PHE A 152 -19.75 -4.61 -9.50
N ASN A 153 -20.11 -3.33 -9.35
CA ASN A 153 -21.37 -2.81 -9.88
C ASN A 153 -21.43 -2.91 -11.42
N HIS A 154 -20.33 -2.61 -12.12
CA HIS A 154 -20.25 -2.83 -13.57
C HIS A 154 -20.40 -4.31 -13.95
N SER A 155 -19.85 -5.23 -13.15
CA SER A 155 -20.01 -6.67 -13.40
C SER A 155 -21.44 -7.17 -13.14
N LEU A 156 -22.17 -6.56 -12.20
CA LEU A 156 -23.58 -6.89 -11.95
C LEU A 156 -24.51 -6.33 -13.03
N GLU A 157 -24.28 -5.11 -13.49
CA GLU A 157 -25.02 -4.51 -14.61
C GLU A 157 -24.84 -5.31 -15.91
N SER A 158 -23.66 -5.92 -16.12
CA SER A 158 -23.44 -6.86 -17.24
C SER A 158 -24.08 -8.23 -17.08
N ILE A 159 -24.55 -8.59 -15.88
CA ILE A 159 -25.26 -9.86 -15.62
C ILE A 159 -26.77 -9.71 -15.87
N GLU A 160 -27.33 -8.50 -15.74
CA GLU A 160 -28.75 -8.21 -16.05
C GLU A 160 -29.00 -7.86 -17.53
N GLY A 161 -27.96 -7.66 -18.33
CA GLY A 161 -28.04 -7.41 -19.77
C GLY A 161 -27.32 -8.48 -20.60
N PHE A 162 -28.07 -9.24 -21.40
CA PHE A 162 -27.56 -10.15 -22.44
C PHE A 162 -26.41 -9.54 -23.26
N TYR A 163 -25.15 -9.96 -23.05
CA TYR A 163 -24.11 -9.97 -24.08
C TYR A 163 -23.04 -11.04 -23.79
N SER A 164 -22.53 -11.55 -24.90
CA SER A 164 -21.64 -12.69 -25.16
C SER A 164 -20.27 -12.68 -24.45
N ASP A 165 -19.76 -13.90 -24.26
CA ASP A 165 -18.45 -14.36 -23.75
C ASP A 165 -17.15 -13.77 -24.37
N GLU A 166 -17.16 -12.54 -24.90
CA GLU A 166 -15.97 -11.89 -25.46
C GLU A 166 -15.84 -10.45 -24.95
N GLN A 167 -15.39 -10.27 -23.69
CA GLN A 167 -14.64 -9.10 -23.18
C GLN A 167 -14.53 -9.13 -21.64
N MET A 168 -13.79 -10.09 -21.09
CA MET A 168 -13.20 -9.88 -19.76
C MET A 168 -12.05 -8.87 -19.89
N HIS A 169 -12.40 -7.58 -19.86
CA HIS A 169 -11.44 -6.48 -19.84
C HIS A 169 -10.47 -6.64 -18.64
N GLY A 170 -9.17 -6.47 -18.91
CA GLY A 170 -8.11 -6.51 -17.91
C GLY A 170 -8.33 -5.46 -16.82
N LEU A 171 -8.66 -5.95 -15.62
CA LEU A 171 -9.08 -5.26 -14.38
C LEU A 171 -8.11 -4.20 -13.78
N ASN A 172 -7.12 -3.73 -14.54
CA ASN A 172 -6.14 -2.72 -14.11
C ASN A 172 -6.33 -1.36 -14.78
N GLU A 173 -7.25 -1.28 -15.76
CA GLU A 173 -7.65 -0.01 -16.36
C GLU A 173 -8.51 0.77 -15.37
N ILE A 174 -8.10 2.01 -15.07
CA ILE A 174 -8.78 2.91 -14.15
C ILE A 174 -9.19 4.19 -14.89
N ASP A 175 -10.18 4.90 -14.36
CA ASP A 175 -10.57 6.20 -14.90
C ASP A 175 -9.50 7.28 -14.62
N ILE A 176 -9.42 8.27 -15.51
CA ILE A 176 -8.41 9.35 -15.40
C ILE A 176 -8.57 10.18 -14.12
N LYS A 177 -9.79 10.39 -13.60
CA LYS A 177 -10.00 11.15 -12.36
C LYS A 177 -9.43 10.38 -11.17
N PHE A 178 -9.60 9.06 -11.14
CA PHE A 178 -9.02 8.18 -10.14
C PHE A 178 -7.50 8.18 -10.22
N ALA A 179 -6.93 8.09 -11.42
CA ALA A 179 -5.48 8.17 -11.62
C ALA A 179 -4.90 9.50 -11.14
N LEU A 180 -5.55 10.63 -11.48
CA LEU A 180 -5.14 11.95 -11.01
C LEU A 180 -5.23 12.08 -9.49
N LYS A 181 -6.26 11.50 -8.85
CA LYS A 181 -6.38 11.45 -7.39
C LYS A 181 -5.26 10.62 -6.76
N LEU A 182 -4.92 9.47 -7.33
CA LEU A 182 -3.78 8.66 -6.89
C LEU A 182 -2.46 9.42 -7.03
N ILE A 183 -2.22 10.09 -8.15
CA ILE A 183 -1.03 10.92 -8.38
C ILE A 183 -0.98 12.07 -7.35
N SER A 184 -2.11 12.75 -7.11
CA SER A 184 -2.19 13.82 -6.12
C SER A 184 -1.87 13.32 -4.70
N LEU A 185 -2.42 12.16 -4.32
CA LEU A 185 -2.09 11.53 -3.03
C LEU A 185 -0.62 11.13 -2.96
N ASN A 186 -0.09 10.60 -4.06
CA ASN A 186 1.32 10.23 -4.18
C ASN A 186 2.26 11.43 -3.98
N ASN A 187 1.88 12.61 -4.48
CA ASN A 187 2.63 13.85 -4.31
C ASN A 187 2.51 14.43 -2.90
N SER A 188 1.37 14.19 -2.22
CA SER A 188 1.18 14.59 -0.81
C SER A 188 1.91 13.66 0.17
N ARG A 189 2.37 12.49 -0.29
CA ARG A 189 3.15 11.55 0.50
C ARG A 189 4.65 11.87 0.41
N ARG A 190 5.36 11.65 1.51
CA ARG A 190 6.84 11.71 1.50
C ARG A 190 7.48 10.59 0.68
N VAL A 191 6.74 9.50 0.40
CA VAL A 191 7.21 8.34 -0.37
C VAL A 191 6.15 7.94 -1.39
N MET A 192 6.59 7.85 -2.65
CA MET A 192 5.75 7.47 -3.79
C MET A 192 5.38 5.99 -3.71
N MET A 193 4.09 5.70 -3.75
CA MET A 193 3.50 4.37 -3.92
C MET A 193 3.39 3.98 -5.38
N TYR A 194 3.10 4.95 -6.24
CA TYR A 194 3.03 4.74 -7.67
C TYR A 194 4.06 5.61 -8.38
N PHE A 195 4.61 5.13 -9.48
CA PHE A 195 5.45 5.93 -10.36
C PHE A 195 4.67 6.20 -11.65
N PRO A 196 4.14 7.42 -11.84
CA PRO A 196 3.34 7.74 -13.00
C PRO A 196 4.24 7.90 -14.23
N ILE A 197 3.95 7.17 -15.30
CA ILE A 197 4.62 7.29 -16.59
C ILE A 197 3.58 7.29 -17.70
N ILE A 198 3.72 8.20 -18.66
CA ILE A 198 2.99 8.12 -19.93
C ILE A 198 3.87 7.43 -20.95
N ILE A 199 3.38 6.32 -21.50
CA ILE A 199 4.01 5.58 -22.59
C ILE A 199 3.13 5.57 -23.82
N LYS A 200 3.75 5.31 -24.97
CA LYS A 200 3.07 4.99 -26.21
C LYS A 200 3.61 3.68 -26.78
N THR A 201 2.71 2.78 -27.18
CA THR A 201 3.02 1.41 -27.66
C THR A 201 1.91 0.88 -28.55
N SER A 202 2.28 0.08 -29.55
CA SER A 202 1.35 -0.73 -30.35
C SER A 202 0.95 -2.04 -29.68
N GLN A 203 1.64 -2.44 -28.61
CA GLN A 203 1.41 -3.72 -27.94
C GLN A 203 0.19 -3.67 -27.01
N LYS A 204 -0.45 -4.83 -26.83
CA LYS A 204 -1.54 -4.99 -25.85
C LYS A 204 -1.01 -4.79 -24.44
N ILE A 205 -1.43 -3.69 -23.80
CA ILE A 205 -0.94 -3.29 -22.48
C ILE A 205 -1.17 -4.34 -21.39
N ASN A 206 -2.32 -5.03 -21.42
CA ASN A 206 -2.74 -5.99 -20.40
C ASN A 206 -1.76 -7.16 -20.23
N ASP A 207 -1.02 -7.51 -21.29
CA ASP A 207 -0.07 -8.63 -21.27
C ASP A 207 1.32 -8.21 -20.75
N LYS A 208 1.56 -6.89 -20.66
CA LYS A 208 2.90 -6.31 -20.45
C LYS A 208 3.05 -5.62 -19.09
N ILE A 209 1.95 -5.31 -18.40
CA ILE A 209 1.95 -4.69 -17.07
C ILE A 209 1.73 -5.72 -15.96
N ARG A 210 2.22 -5.45 -14.74
CA ARG A 210 1.95 -6.35 -13.60
C ARG A 210 0.51 -6.22 -13.16
N LYS A 211 -0.01 -7.27 -12.52
CA LYS A 211 -1.32 -7.26 -11.87
C LYS A 211 -1.49 -6.13 -10.85
N SER A 212 -0.42 -5.61 -10.25
CA SER A 212 -0.50 -4.49 -9.30
C SER A 212 -0.24 -3.11 -9.92
N ASP A 213 0.14 -3.03 -11.19
CA ASP A 213 0.27 -1.77 -11.91
C ASP A 213 -1.11 -1.33 -12.43
N LEU A 214 -1.48 -0.06 -12.25
CA LEU A 214 -2.73 0.50 -12.77
C LEU A 214 -2.45 1.28 -14.04
N PHE A 215 -3.40 1.38 -14.96
CA PHE A 215 -3.23 2.21 -16.15
C PHE A 215 -4.51 2.93 -16.57
N VAL A 216 -4.35 4.01 -17.33
CA VAL A 216 -5.42 4.73 -18.01
C VAL A 216 -5.08 4.75 -19.48
N ARG A 217 -6.01 4.34 -20.33
CA ARG A 217 -5.90 4.57 -21.77
C ARG A 217 -6.20 6.04 -22.07
N LEU A 218 -5.21 6.75 -22.61
CA LEU A 218 -5.35 8.16 -23.02
C LEU A 218 -5.73 8.28 -24.50
N SER A 219 -5.28 7.34 -25.34
CA SER A 219 -5.64 7.21 -26.75
C SER A 219 -5.49 5.75 -27.21
N LEU A 220 -5.61 5.47 -28.52
CA LEU A 220 -5.45 4.13 -29.10
C LEU A 220 -4.14 3.43 -28.69
N ASP A 221 -3.04 4.17 -28.63
CA ASP A 221 -1.69 3.65 -28.40
C ASP A 221 -0.98 4.32 -27.22
N THR A 222 -1.64 5.24 -26.52
CA THR A 222 -1.03 6.04 -25.45
C THR A 222 -1.70 5.74 -24.12
N TYR A 223 -0.87 5.51 -23.09
CA TYR A 223 -1.32 5.06 -21.78
C TYR A 223 -0.58 5.80 -20.67
N LEU A 224 -1.31 6.24 -19.65
CA LEU A 224 -0.75 6.61 -18.36
C LEU A 224 -0.70 5.36 -17.48
N ILE A 225 0.48 4.95 -17.05
CA ILE A 225 0.66 3.80 -16.15
C ILE A 225 1.13 4.30 -14.80
N LEU A 226 0.48 3.84 -13.74
CA LEU A 226 0.84 4.03 -12.35
C LEU A 226 1.54 2.75 -11.87
N PHE A 227 2.87 2.74 -11.95
CA PHE A 227 3.64 1.58 -11.54
C PHE A 227 3.73 1.48 -10.03
N GLU A 228 3.33 0.36 -9.44
CA GLU A 228 3.52 0.18 -8.00
C GLU A 228 5.02 0.12 -7.68
N VAL A 229 5.47 1.04 -6.84
CA VAL A 229 6.86 1.17 -6.41
C VAL A 229 7.05 0.35 -5.14
N GLY A 230 7.66 -0.82 -5.30
CA GLY A 230 8.19 -1.62 -4.19
C GLY A 230 9.53 -1.10 -3.68
N LYS A 231 10.49 -1.99 -3.41
CA LYS A 231 11.89 -1.61 -3.05
C LYS A 231 12.72 -1.09 -4.23
N THR A 232 12.13 -0.96 -5.42
CA THR A 232 12.85 -0.82 -6.69
C THR A 232 13.15 0.65 -7.01
N ILE A 233 14.40 0.95 -7.36
CA ILE A 233 14.90 2.28 -7.71
C ILE A 233 14.39 2.72 -9.11
N LYS A 234 14.05 4.01 -9.29
CA LYS A 234 13.50 4.59 -10.54
C LYS A 234 14.23 4.15 -11.83
N LYS A 235 15.56 4.00 -11.80
CA LYS A 235 16.38 3.62 -12.96
C LYS A 235 16.08 2.18 -13.45
N VAL A 236 15.86 1.25 -12.52
CA VAL A 236 15.54 -0.15 -12.82
C VAL A 236 14.15 -0.28 -13.45
N LEU A 237 13.25 0.66 -13.16
CA LEU A 237 11.87 0.61 -13.62
C LEU A 237 11.75 0.88 -15.12
N LYS A 238 12.51 1.84 -15.66
CA LYS A 238 12.57 2.12 -17.12
C LYS A 238 13.13 0.93 -17.90
N GLU A 239 14.25 0.37 -17.42
CA GLU A 239 14.89 -0.79 -18.06
C GLU A 239 14.00 -2.03 -18.00
N SER A 240 13.31 -2.24 -16.87
CA SER A 240 12.32 -3.31 -16.74
C SER A 240 11.16 -3.14 -17.71
N LEU A 241 10.74 -1.90 -18.00
CA LEU A 241 9.65 -1.64 -18.92
C LEU A 241 10.05 -1.88 -20.37
N LEU A 242 11.20 -1.35 -20.77
CA LEU A 242 11.77 -1.60 -22.09
C LEU A 242 11.87 -3.09 -22.36
N LYS A 243 12.34 -3.89 -21.39
CA LYS A 243 12.38 -5.35 -21.54
C LYS A 243 11.00 -5.99 -21.68
N ARG A 244 10.00 -5.59 -20.89
CA ARG A 244 8.65 -6.20 -20.95
C ARG A 244 7.98 -5.93 -22.29
N PHE A 245 8.13 -4.72 -22.79
CA PHE A 245 7.56 -4.30 -24.06
C PHE A 245 8.50 -4.57 -25.25
N GLU A 246 9.56 -5.36 -25.07
CA GLU A 246 10.50 -5.73 -26.16
C GLU A 246 11.08 -4.50 -26.90
N ASN A 247 11.25 -3.40 -26.18
CA ASN A 247 11.63 -2.06 -26.64
C ASN A 247 10.61 -1.34 -27.54
N ASP A 248 9.40 -1.87 -27.72
CA ASP A 248 8.28 -1.21 -28.43
C ASP A 248 7.49 -0.26 -27.52
N ILE A 249 8.22 0.60 -26.80
CA ILE A 249 7.63 1.70 -26.02
C ILE A 249 8.41 2.99 -26.24
N SER A 250 7.66 4.08 -26.38
CA SER A 250 8.21 5.43 -26.28
C SER A 250 7.71 6.10 -24.98
N PHE A 251 8.64 6.69 -24.23
CA PHE A 251 8.31 7.41 -23.00
C PHE A 251 7.96 8.85 -23.35
N ILE A 252 6.69 9.23 -23.18
CA ILE A 252 6.22 10.60 -23.46
C ILE A 252 6.52 11.51 -22.26
N LYS A 253 6.20 11.05 -21.03
CA LYS A 253 6.42 11.83 -19.81
C LYS A 253 6.65 10.93 -18.62
N VAL A 254 7.57 11.35 -17.75
CA VAL A 254 7.91 10.68 -16.50
C VAL A 254 7.78 11.71 -15.40
N PHE A 255 6.96 11.42 -14.38
CA PHE A 255 6.65 12.34 -13.29
C PHE A 255 7.54 12.13 -12.06
#